data_AF-A0A2H0CBL6-F1
#
_entry.id   AF-A0A2H0CBL6-F1
#
_cell.length_a   1.000
_cell.length_b   1.000
_cell.length_c   1.000
_cell.angle_alpha   90.00
_cell.angle_beta   90.00
_cell.angle_gamma   90.00
#
_symmetry.space_group_name_H-M   'P 1'
#
loop_
_entity.id
_entity.type
_entity.pdbx_description
1 polymer ?
#
loop_
_entity_poly.entity_id
_entity_poly.type
_entity_poly.pdbx_seq_one_letter_code
_entity_poly.pdbx_strand_id
1 'polypeptide(L)'
;SGNKIEIVEDEGVSDEGGSEEETEAELVSEEEIDTSDWKSFQSSEFNIAFKYPPSWNVSTTLRDNTIVLVKDADLQIGSRENAVLEIINNYWEHGIMDMSLTEKREVEIDGVTTTLSQFQLDFMDAVGLLLINIEDKQNRRHGIEFQPSFFGEAENDIRIFEKIISSIKFI
;
A
#
# COMPACT_ATOMS: atom_id res chain seq x y z
N SER A 1 -6.37 -1.07 61.52
CA SER A 1 -5.02 -0.66 61.13
C SER A 1 -5.13 0.51 60.17
N GLY A 2 -4.85 1.72 60.65
CA GLY A 2 -4.90 2.94 59.85
C GLY A 2 -3.51 3.30 59.35
N ASN A 3 -3.37 3.52 58.04
CA ASN A 3 -2.17 4.12 57.47
C ASN A 3 -2.32 5.64 57.50
N LYS A 4 -1.42 6.29 58.23
CA LYS A 4 -1.21 7.74 58.23
C LYS A 4 -0.08 8.02 57.23
N ILE A 5 -0.37 8.81 56.20
CA ILE A 5 0.63 9.29 55.24
C ILE A 5 0.92 10.74 55.62
N GLU A 6 2.17 11.05 55.93
CA GLU A 6 2.66 12.40 56.18
C GLU A 6 3.25 12.96 54.88
N ILE A 7 2.82 14.17 54.53
CA ILE A 7 3.32 14.96 53.40
C ILE A 7 4.48 15.81 53.95
N VAL A 8 5.63 15.75 53.30
CA VAL A 8 6.74 16.69 53.51
C VAL A 8 6.83 17.54 52.26
N GLU A 9 6.52 18.81 52.40
CA GLU A 9 6.83 19.87 51.43
C GLU A 9 8.32 20.22 51.59
N ASP A 10 9.05 20.31 50.48
CA ASP A 10 10.35 20.98 50.44
C ASP A 10 10.34 21.98 49.29
N GLU A 11 10.63 23.23 49.63
CA GLU A 11 10.71 24.38 48.74
C GLU A 11 12.19 24.74 48.50
N GLY A 12 12.54 25.09 47.25
CA GLY A 12 13.84 25.70 46.91
C GLY A 12 14.22 25.43 45.44
N VAL A 13 13.82 26.26 44.46
CA VAL A 13 14.37 27.56 44.01
C VAL A 13 15.54 27.45 43.01
N SER A 14 15.31 28.06 41.82
CA SER A 14 16.25 28.65 40.82
C SER A 14 17.21 27.70 40.08
N ASP A 15 17.61 27.89 38.82
CA ASP A 15 17.54 29.03 37.91
C ASP A 15 17.80 28.58 36.45
N GLU A 16 17.31 29.39 35.53
CA GLU A 16 17.76 29.68 34.15
C GLU A 16 18.55 28.67 33.28
N GLY A 17 17.99 28.43 32.10
CA GLY A 17 18.71 28.67 30.84
C GLY A 17 19.33 27.46 30.14
N GLY A 18 18.80 27.10 28.96
CA GLY A 18 19.49 26.16 28.08
C GLY A 18 18.65 25.62 26.93
N SER A 19 18.65 26.38 25.84
CA SER A 19 18.32 25.98 24.46
C SER A 19 17.09 25.10 24.24
N GLU A 20 16.00 25.77 23.86
CA GLU A 20 15.06 25.21 22.87
C GLU A 20 15.87 24.97 21.59
N GLU A 21 16.47 23.79 21.46
CA GLU A 21 16.93 23.25 20.19
C GLU A 21 15.65 22.94 19.39
N GLU A 22 15.14 23.98 18.70
CA GLU A 22 14.25 23.81 17.56
C GLU A 22 14.99 22.90 16.59
N THR A 23 14.67 21.62 16.69
CA THR A 23 15.07 20.62 15.71
C THR A 23 14.24 20.97 14.48
N GLU A 24 14.79 21.83 13.63
CA GLU A 24 14.36 21.95 12.24
C GLU A 24 14.44 20.54 11.67
N ALA A 25 13.31 19.85 11.68
CA ALA A 25 13.13 18.59 10.99
C ALA A 25 13.47 18.89 9.53
N GLU A 26 14.66 18.46 9.12
CA GLU A 26 15.10 18.43 7.75
C GLU A 26 14.03 17.62 7.00
N LEU A 27 13.11 18.35 6.35
CA LEU A 27 12.05 17.81 5.53
C LEU A 27 12.73 17.02 4.42
N VAL A 28 12.92 15.72 4.65
CA VAL A 28 13.32 14.77 3.62
C VAL A 28 12.27 14.93 2.53
N SER A 29 12.65 15.60 1.44
CA SER A 29 11.75 15.85 0.33
C SER A 29 11.36 14.49 -0.23
N GLU A 30 10.13 14.07 -0.01
CA GLU A 30 9.52 12.94 -0.71
C GLU A 30 9.67 13.20 -2.21
N GLU A 31 10.66 12.58 -2.86
CA GLU A 31 10.82 12.71 -4.31
C GLU A 31 9.53 12.25 -4.97
N GLU A 32 8.80 13.18 -5.58
CA GLU A 32 7.53 12.89 -6.23
C GLU A 32 7.75 11.86 -7.35
N ILE A 33 6.95 10.78 -7.36
CA ILE A 33 7.00 9.78 -8.42
C ILE A 33 6.55 10.44 -9.74
N ASP A 34 7.48 10.62 -10.68
CA ASP A 34 7.15 11.06 -12.04
C ASP A 34 6.33 9.99 -12.77
N THR A 35 5.19 10.41 -13.31
CA THR A 35 4.25 9.54 -14.04
C THR A 35 4.07 9.95 -15.50
N SER A 36 4.91 10.87 -15.99
CA SER A 36 4.79 11.46 -17.33
C SER A 36 5.05 10.45 -18.46
N ASP A 37 5.93 9.49 -18.22
CA ASP A 37 6.33 8.43 -19.17
C ASP A 37 5.62 7.09 -18.95
N TRP A 38 4.66 7.05 -18.01
CA TRP A 38 3.93 5.83 -17.69
C TRP A 38 3.12 5.32 -18.88
N LYS A 39 3.14 4.01 -19.06
CA LYS A 39 2.35 3.30 -20.06
C LYS A 39 0.88 3.26 -19.62
N SER A 40 -0.02 3.18 -20.58
CA SER A 40 -1.46 2.99 -20.33
C SER A 40 -1.86 1.55 -20.64
N PHE A 41 -2.66 0.95 -19.77
CA PHE A 41 -3.38 -0.29 -20.00
C PHE A 41 -4.88 -0.02 -20.05
N GLN A 42 -5.58 -0.71 -20.95
CA GLN A 42 -7.04 -0.71 -20.99
C GLN A 42 -7.51 -2.10 -21.42
N SER A 43 -8.51 -2.63 -20.73
CA SER A 43 -9.17 -3.86 -21.13
C SER A 43 -10.67 -3.76 -20.95
N SER A 44 -11.42 -3.87 -22.04
CA SER A 44 -12.88 -3.92 -22.02
C SER A 44 -13.42 -5.18 -21.36
N GLU A 45 -12.68 -6.28 -21.43
CA GLU A 45 -13.04 -7.54 -20.77
C GLU A 45 -13.03 -7.39 -19.24
N PHE A 46 -12.04 -6.67 -18.72
CA PHE A 46 -11.90 -6.39 -17.29
C PHE A 46 -12.59 -5.11 -16.87
N ASN A 47 -13.07 -4.33 -17.84
CA ASN A 47 -13.68 -3.04 -17.65
C ASN A 47 -12.84 -2.09 -16.78
N ILE A 48 -11.54 -2.08 -17.06
CA ILE A 48 -10.58 -1.28 -16.33
C ILE A 48 -9.59 -0.64 -17.28
N ALA A 49 -9.17 0.57 -16.93
CA ALA A 49 -8.03 1.25 -17.52
C ALA A 49 -7.18 1.85 -16.40
N PHE A 50 -5.85 1.84 -16.55
CA PHE A 50 -4.91 2.41 -15.59
C PHE A 50 -3.57 2.74 -16.26
N LYS A 51 -2.73 3.48 -15.54
CA LYS A 51 -1.33 3.73 -15.93
C LYS A 51 -0.37 2.93 -15.06
N TYR A 52 0.79 2.60 -15.61
CA TYR A 52 1.84 1.83 -14.90
C TYR A 52 3.25 2.22 -15.37
N PRO A 53 4.30 1.96 -14.56
CA PRO A 53 5.67 2.31 -14.91
C PRO A 53 6.14 1.66 -16.21
N PRO A 54 6.98 2.34 -17.02
CA PRO A 54 7.43 1.80 -18.30
C PRO A 54 8.32 0.56 -18.17
N SER A 55 9.01 0.37 -17.04
CA SER A 55 9.82 -0.81 -16.74
C SER A 55 9.00 -2.05 -16.36
N TRP A 56 7.69 -1.90 -16.12
CA TRP A 56 6.81 -3.00 -15.74
C TRP A 56 6.15 -3.60 -16.97
N ASN A 57 5.79 -4.88 -16.87
CA ASN A 57 5.08 -5.60 -17.91
C ASN A 57 3.71 -6.00 -17.43
N VAL A 58 2.72 -5.83 -18.31
CA VAL A 58 1.35 -6.26 -18.06
C VAL A 58 1.11 -7.55 -18.83
N SER A 59 0.59 -8.55 -18.14
CA SER A 59 0.08 -9.79 -18.72
C SER A 59 -1.35 -10.00 -18.28
N THR A 60 -2.16 -10.65 -19.12
CA THR A 60 -3.52 -11.05 -18.77
C THR A 60 -3.64 -12.57 -18.86
N THR A 61 -4.29 -13.18 -17.88
CA THR A 61 -4.62 -14.60 -17.91
C THR A 61 -6.14 -14.75 -17.97
N LEU A 62 -6.65 -15.09 -19.16
CA LEU A 62 -8.09 -15.27 -19.39
C LEU A 62 -8.68 -16.40 -18.55
N ARG A 63 -7.87 -17.42 -18.23
CA ARG A 63 -8.29 -18.56 -17.42
C ARG A 63 -8.70 -18.15 -16.00
N ASP A 64 -7.96 -17.20 -15.43
CA ASP A 64 -8.08 -16.82 -14.02
C ASP A 64 -8.77 -15.44 -13.87
N ASN A 65 -9.12 -14.81 -15.00
CA ASN A 65 -9.72 -13.49 -15.03
C ASN A 65 -8.89 -12.48 -14.21
N THR A 66 -7.57 -12.52 -14.44
CA THR A 66 -6.57 -11.75 -13.71
C THR A 66 -5.71 -10.91 -14.65
N ILE A 67 -5.43 -9.68 -14.25
CA ILE A 67 -4.37 -8.84 -14.82
C ILE A 67 -3.18 -8.92 -13.85
N VAL A 68 -1.99 -9.21 -14.37
CA VAL A 68 -0.77 -9.32 -13.58
C VAL A 68 0.24 -8.28 -14.07
N LEU A 69 0.80 -7.51 -13.16
CA LEU A 69 1.96 -6.65 -13.42
C LEU A 69 3.20 -7.22 -12.75
N VAL A 70 4.27 -7.31 -13.52
CA VAL A 70 5.58 -7.79 -13.07
C VAL A 70 6.58 -6.64 -13.21
N LYS A 71 7.33 -6.38 -12.13
CA LYS A 71 8.48 -5.48 -12.11
C LYS A 71 9.64 -6.22 -12.77
N ASP A 72 10.27 -5.60 -13.77
CA ASP A 72 11.30 -6.19 -14.63
C ASP A 72 10.74 -7.07 -15.79
N ALA A 73 11.30 -6.87 -16.99
CA ALA A 73 10.91 -7.56 -18.23
C ALA A 73 11.57 -8.91 -18.44
N ASP A 74 12.67 -9.16 -17.74
CA ASP A 74 13.45 -10.39 -17.90
C ASP A 74 12.96 -11.52 -16.97
N LEU A 75 12.04 -11.23 -16.05
CA LEU A 75 11.43 -12.23 -15.19
C LEU A 75 10.29 -12.96 -15.92
N GLN A 76 10.38 -14.29 -15.96
CA GLN A 76 9.39 -15.11 -16.64
C GLN A 76 8.00 -14.94 -16.00
N ILE A 77 7.04 -14.52 -16.82
CA ILE A 77 5.61 -14.50 -16.51
C ILE A 77 5.19 -15.93 -16.16
N GLY A 78 4.92 -16.20 -14.87
CA GLY A 78 4.47 -17.52 -14.41
C GLY A 78 4.88 -17.91 -12.99
N SER A 79 5.91 -17.30 -12.41
CA SER A 79 6.17 -17.41 -10.98
C SER A 79 5.50 -16.25 -10.25
N ARG A 80 4.49 -16.56 -9.43
CA ARG A 80 3.84 -15.58 -8.52
C ARG A 80 4.84 -14.82 -7.65
N GLU A 81 6.03 -15.39 -7.46
CA GLU A 81 7.16 -14.79 -6.75
C GLU A 81 7.66 -13.45 -7.35
N ASN A 82 7.26 -13.10 -8.58
CA ASN A 82 7.64 -11.85 -9.24
C ASN A 82 6.44 -10.93 -9.55
N ALA A 83 5.22 -11.39 -9.31
CA ALA A 83 4.03 -10.57 -9.51
C ALA A 83 3.97 -9.51 -8.41
N VAL A 84 3.94 -8.24 -8.80
CA VAL A 84 3.91 -7.14 -7.84
C VAL A 84 2.47 -6.66 -7.66
N LEU A 85 1.64 -6.71 -8.70
CA LEU A 85 0.23 -6.31 -8.66
C LEU A 85 -0.64 -7.32 -9.42
N GLU A 86 -1.68 -7.83 -8.76
CA GLU A 86 -2.75 -8.61 -9.37
C GLU A 86 -4.08 -7.85 -9.28
N ILE A 87 -4.83 -7.80 -10.38
CA ILE A 87 -6.21 -7.31 -10.41
C ILE A 87 -7.10 -8.49 -10.81
N ILE A 88 -7.90 -8.94 -9.86
CA ILE A 88 -8.72 -10.15 -9.96
C ILE A 88 -10.19 -9.75 -10.06
N ASN A 89 -10.82 -10.10 -11.17
CA ASN A 89 -12.26 -9.93 -11.35
C ASN A 89 -13.05 -11.04 -10.65
N ASN A 90 -14.17 -10.67 -10.04
CA ASN A 90 -15.01 -11.57 -9.22
C ASN A 90 -14.22 -12.14 -8.03
N TYR A 91 -13.47 -11.27 -7.35
CA TYR A 91 -12.66 -11.66 -6.21
C TYR A 91 -13.52 -12.21 -5.06
N TRP A 92 -13.03 -13.31 -4.47
CA TRP A 92 -13.52 -13.90 -3.23
C TRP A 92 -12.35 -13.89 -2.26
N GLU A 93 -12.57 -13.49 -1.01
CA GLU A 93 -11.50 -13.44 -0.01
C GLU A 93 -10.85 -14.82 0.12
N HIS A 94 -9.59 -14.91 -0.34
CA HIS A 94 -8.75 -16.06 -0.03
C HIS A 94 -8.22 -15.92 1.39
N GLY A 95 -8.00 -17.04 2.07
CA GLY A 95 -7.42 -17.04 3.40
C GLY A 95 -6.04 -16.40 3.38
N ILE A 96 -5.90 -15.26 4.04
CA ILE A 96 -4.63 -14.58 4.30
C ILE A 96 -3.97 -15.37 5.45
N MET A 97 -3.16 -16.38 5.11
CA MET A 97 -2.44 -17.19 6.10
C MET A 97 -1.12 -16.49 6.46
N ASP A 98 -0.75 -16.57 7.74
CA ASP A 98 0.52 -16.06 8.29
C ASP A 98 0.78 -14.55 8.08
N MET A 99 -0.29 -13.76 8.03
CA MET A 99 -0.21 -12.30 8.06
C MET A 99 -1.22 -11.68 9.02
N SER A 100 -0.83 -10.54 9.60
CA SER A 100 -1.67 -9.71 10.45
C SER A 100 -2.03 -8.40 9.77
N LEU A 101 -3.28 -7.97 9.90
CA LEU A 101 -3.72 -6.64 9.46
C LEU A 101 -3.05 -5.57 10.33
N THR A 102 -2.25 -4.70 9.73
CA THR A 102 -1.55 -3.61 10.44
C THR A 102 -2.22 -2.26 10.23
N GLU A 103 -2.78 -2.03 9.05
CA GLU A 103 -3.40 -0.76 8.70
C GLU A 103 -4.66 -0.97 7.86
N LYS A 104 -5.63 -0.08 8.06
CA LYS A 104 -6.82 0.01 7.24
C LYS A 104 -7.17 1.47 7.03
N ARG A 105 -7.21 1.93 5.78
CA ARG A 105 -7.56 3.32 5.43
C ARG A 105 -8.54 3.42 4.27
N GLU A 106 -9.36 4.46 4.27
CA GLU A 106 -10.25 4.77 3.14
C GLU A 106 -9.46 5.34 1.97
N VAL A 107 -9.81 4.93 0.77
CA VAL A 107 -9.26 5.44 -0.49
C VAL A 107 -10.40 5.64 -1.49
N GLU A 108 -10.24 6.60 -2.41
CA GLU A 108 -11.20 6.82 -3.49
C GLU A 108 -10.59 6.37 -4.83
N ILE A 109 -11.27 5.48 -5.54
CA ILE A 109 -10.86 5.00 -6.86
C ILE A 109 -12.00 5.25 -7.84
N ASP A 110 -11.77 6.11 -8.82
CA ASP A 110 -12.76 6.53 -9.83
C ASP A 110 -14.11 7.00 -9.24
N GLY A 111 -14.05 7.71 -8.11
CA GLY A 111 -15.23 8.20 -7.39
C GLY A 111 -15.96 7.15 -6.55
N VAL A 112 -15.36 5.97 -6.37
CA VAL A 112 -15.85 4.93 -5.46
C VAL A 112 -14.96 4.90 -4.22
N THR A 113 -15.54 5.20 -3.05
CA THR A 113 -14.87 5.04 -1.77
C THR A 113 -14.76 3.56 -1.42
N THR A 114 -13.54 3.11 -1.14
CA THR A 114 -13.24 1.74 -0.73
C THR A 114 -12.19 1.74 0.38
N THR A 115 -11.73 0.57 0.79
CA THR A 115 -10.71 0.39 1.82
C THR A 115 -9.46 -0.25 1.25
N LEU A 116 -8.32 0.39 1.52
CA LEU A 116 -7.00 -0.21 1.42
C LEU A 116 -6.64 -0.85 2.77
N SER A 117 -6.35 -2.15 2.74
CA SER A 117 -5.90 -2.94 3.88
C SER A 117 -4.44 -3.31 3.70
N GLN A 118 -3.61 -3.04 4.71
CA GLN A 118 -2.20 -3.42 4.72
C GLN A 118 -2.00 -4.58 5.70
N PHE A 119 -1.33 -5.61 5.22
CA PHE A 119 -0.99 -6.79 5.97
C PHE A 119 0.53 -6.93 6.09
N GLN A 120 0.96 -7.38 7.24
CA GLN A 120 2.35 -7.68 7.57
C GLN A 120 2.50 -9.18 7.78
N LEU A 121 3.62 -9.76 7.34
CA LEU A 121 3.91 -11.18 7.58
C LEU A 121 4.20 -11.42 9.08
N ASP A 122 3.62 -12.46 9.67
CA ASP A 122 3.77 -12.68 11.12
C ASP A 122 5.19 -13.08 11.53
N PHE A 123 5.98 -13.58 10.57
CA PHE A 123 7.35 -14.07 10.79
C PHE A 123 8.44 -13.04 10.43
N MET A 124 8.08 -11.86 9.93
CA MET A 124 9.04 -10.79 9.62
C MET A 124 8.39 -9.41 9.76
N ASP A 125 9.15 -8.41 10.21
CA ASP A 125 8.68 -7.03 10.32
C ASP A 125 8.65 -6.34 8.93
N ALA A 126 7.89 -6.92 7.98
CA ALA A 126 7.81 -6.46 6.60
C ALA A 126 6.37 -6.51 6.07
N VAL A 127 5.99 -5.50 5.29
CA VAL A 127 4.70 -5.47 4.60
C VAL A 127 4.63 -6.64 3.62
N GLY A 128 3.64 -7.50 3.81
CA GLY A 128 3.44 -8.69 3.00
C GLY A 128 2.46 -8.46 1.85
N LEU A 129 1.40 -7.67 2.10
CA LEU A 129 0.31 -7.50 1.14
C LEU A 129 -0.42 -6.16 1.37
N LEU A 130 -0.68 -5.46 0.28
CA LEU A 130 -1.69 -4.41 0.22
C LEU A 130 -2.88 -4.94 -0.58
N LEU A 131 -4.09 -4.82 -0.02
CA LEU A 131 -5.32 -5.36 -0.61
C LEU A 131 -6.41 -4.29 -0.68
N ILE A 132 -7.03 -4.17 -1.84
CA ILE A 132 -8.26 -3.38 -2.05
C ILE A 132 -9.34 -4.29 -2.60
N ASN A 133 -10.49 -4.30 -1.94
CA ASN A 133 -11.71 -4.92 -2.45
C ASN A 133 -12.66 -3.82 -2.90
N ILE A 134 -12.88 -3.67 -4.20
CA ILE A 134 -13.71 -2.59 -4.74
C ILE A 134 -14.84 -3.14 -5.59
N GLU A 135 -16.04 -2.60 -5.39
CA GLU A 135 -17.20 -2.87 -6.23
C GLU A 135 -17.39 -1.69 -7.18
N ASP A 136 -17.37 -1.93 -8.49
CA ASP A 136 -17.50 -0.88 -9.49
C ASP A 136 -18.95 -0.42 -9.68
N LYS A 137 -19.14 0.61 -10.52
CA LYS A 137 -20.46 1.19 -10.83
C LYS A 137 -21.45 0.22 -11.49
N GLN A 138 -20.98 -0.94 -11.96
CA GLN A 138 -21.77 -2.01 -12.55
C GLN A 138 -21.98 -3.18 -11.56
N ASN A 139 -21.67 -3.00 -10.28
CA ASN A 139 -21.71 -4.00 -9.21
C ASN A 139 -20.79 -5.21 -9.42
N ARG A 140 -19.67 -5.05 -10.14
CA ARG A 140 -18.65 -6.10 -10.22
C ARG A 140 -17.59 -5.88 -9.16
N ARG A 141 -17.12 -6.97 -8.57
CA ARG A 141 -16.09 -6.96 -7.53
C ARG A 141 -14.72 -7.18 -8.14
N HIS A 142 -13.78 -6.34 -7.74
CA HIS A 142 -12.37 -6.40 -8.10
C HIS A 142 -11.55 -6.53 -6.82
N GLY A 143 -10.66 -7.51 -6.78
CA GLY A 143 -9.59 -7.60 -5.79
C GLY A 143 -8.32 -7.04 -6.41
N ILE A 144 -7.70 -6.07 -5.76
CA ILE A 144 -6.41 -5.51 -6.17
C ILE A 144 -5.41 -5.90 -5.09
N GLU A 145 -4.52 -6.82 -5.41
CA GLU A 145 -3.50 -7.36 -4.52
C GLU A 145 -2.14 -6.87 -4.93
N PHE A 146 -1.37 -6.35 -3.98
CA PHE A 146 -0.03 -5.84 -4.23
C PHE A 146 0.98 -6.38 -3.22
N GLN A 147 2.05 -6.97 -3.70
CA GLN A 147 3.14 -7.51 -2.90
C GLN A 147 4.39 -6.64 -3.11
N PRO A 148 4.76 -5.77 -2.15
CA PRO A 148 5.95 -4.95 -2.27
C PRO A 148 7.22 -5.81 -2.22
N SER A 149 8.32 -5.28 -2.76
CA SER A 149 9.63 -5.96 -2.65
C SER A 149 10.04 -6.08 -1.17
N PHE A 150 10.37 -7.29 -0.72
CA PHE A 150 10.82 -7.54 0.66
C PHE A 150 12.15 -6.86 1.01
N PHE A 151 13.00 -6.61 0.01
CA PHE A 151 14.35 -6.10 0.23
C PHE A 151 14.49 -4.68 -0.33
N GLY A 152 14.58 -3.70 0.57
CA GLY A 152 15.15 -2.36 0.32
C GLY A 152 14.29 -1.35 -0.45
N GLU A 153 13.19 -1.76 -1.08
CA GLU A 153 12.38 -0.86 -1.93
C GLU A 153 10.88 -0.83 -1.60
N ALA A 154 10.45 -1.42 -0.48
CA ALA A 154 9.04 -1.54 -0.13
C ALA A 154 8.29 -0.20 -0.10
N GLU A 155 8.89 0.84 0.48
CA GLU A 155 8.27 2.18 0.54
C GLU A 155 8.06 2.77 -0.86
N ASN A 156 9.07 2.69 -1.74
CA ASN A 156 8.96 3.18 -3.10
C ASN A 156 7.93 2.38 -3.91
N ASP A 157 7.90 1.06 -3.73
CA ASP A 157 6.93 0.17 -4.34
C ASP A 157 5.50 0.50 -3.91
N ILE A 158 5.27 0.78 -2.62
CA ILE A 158 3.97 1.23 -2.10
C ILE A 158 3.56 2.56 -2.75
N ARG A 159 4.48 3.52 -2.88
CA ARG A 159 4.18 4.81 -3.54
C ARG A 159 3.84 4.62 -5.02
N ILE A 160 4.53 3.72 -5.73
CA ILE A 160 4.19 3.36 -7.11
C ILE A 160 2.79 2.72 -7.16
N PHE A 161 2.49 1.78 -6.27
CA PHE A 161 1.17 1.16 -6.17
C PHE A 161 0.07 2.19 -5.97
N GLU A 162 0.25 3.15 -5.05
CA GLU A 162 -0.70 4.23 -4.81
C GLU A 162 -0.94 5.09 -6.06
N LYS A 163 0.12 5.38 -6.82
CA LYS A 163 0.00 6.07 -8.11
C LYS A 163 -0.76 5.22 -9.14
N ILE A 164 -0.52 3.90 -9.21
CA ILE A 164 -1.27 2.99 -10.10
C ILE A 164 -2.76 3.01 -9.74
N ILE A 165 -3.13 2.76 -8.47
CA ILE A 165 -4.54 2.71 -8.06
C ILE A 165 -5.25 4.05 -8.26
N SER A 166 -4.56 5.18 -8.05
CA SER A 166 -5.13 6.51 -8.28
C SER A 166 -5.45 6.78 -9.76
N SER A 167 -4.79 6.05 -10.66
CA SER A 167 -5.00 6.14 -12.11
C SER A 167 -6.10 5.21 -12.64
N ILE A 168 -6.63 4.31 -11.81
CA ILE A 168 -7.66 3.35 -12.22
C ILE A 168 -8.94 4.07 -12.62
N LYS A 169 -9.52 3.61 -13.72
CA LYS A 169 -10.83 4.00 -14.27
C LYS A 169 -11.64 2.76 -14.62
N PHE A 170 -12.89 2.72 -14.16
CA PHE A 170 -13.85 1.71 -14.60
C PHE A 170 -14.55 2.22 -15.86
N ILE A 171 -14.53 1.42 -16.94
CA ILE A 171 -15.06 1.81 -18.27
C ILE A 171 -16.50 1.36 -18.55
#